data_AF-A0A1G5U243-F1
#
_entry.id   AF-A0A1G5U243-F1
#
_cell.length_a   1.000
_cell.length_b   1.000
_cell.length_c   1.000
_cell.angle_alpha   90.00
_cell.angle_beta   90.00
_cell.angle_gamma   90.00
#
_symmetry.space_group_name_H-M   'P 1'
#
loop_
_entity.id
_entity.type
_entity.pdbx_description
1 polymer ?
#
loop_
_entity_poly.entity_id
_entity_poly.type
_entity_poly.pdbx_seq_one_letter_code
_entity_poly.pdbx_strand_id
1 'polypeptide(L)'
;MANANSTPIETPLDRLKVEDCWWGKFYQGTQADLIGAGLVKLEWFPGPGTAKTATRIAIVDGEMKVLPLGRMATREQQEKGLVKIFQASKNVFKVHIAYSREQIERENFKREIERQHADKKRALEAAAKSPGEFLHDQKRVIKGLLEVVFNHFRRADNGFHYSKEVIEQANDLICDLIELAEDGKVYFDQKRHQHFMDDVEEKAVKAHPEFSAFMAATLAIGKAAA
;
A
#
# COMPACT_ATOMS: atom_id res chain seq x y z
N MET A 1 9.46 -17.66 -45.95
CA MET A 1 9.75 -16.77 -44.82
C MET A 1 9.04 -17.33 -43.59
N ALA A 2 9.77 -18.00 -42.70
CA ALA A 2 9.22 -18.64 -41.51
C ALA A 2 9.22 -17.65 -40.34
N ASN A 3 8.10 -17.59 -39.61
CA ASN A 3 7.84 -16.62 -38.55
C ASN A 3 8.42 -17.15 -37.23
N ALA A 4 9.48 -16.52 -36.72
CA ALA A 4 10.24 -16.97 -35.54
C ALA A 4 9.88 -16.20 -34.26
N ASN A 5 8.59 -16.09 -33.94
CA ASN A 5 8.11 -15.52 -32.68
C ASN A 5 7.29 -16.55 -31.87
N SER A 6 7.87 -17.72 -31.66
CA SER A 6 7.37 -18.65 -30.64
C SER A 6 8.41 -18.71 -29.54
N THR A 7 8.29 -17.82 -28.57
CA THR A 7 8.96 -17.99 -27.28
C THR A 7 8.59 -19.40 -26.78
N PRO A 8 9.55 -20.31 -26.58
CA PRO A 8 9.22 -21.65 -26.13
C PRO A 8 8.56 -21.53 -24.75
N ILE A 9 7.34 -22.06 -24.65
CA ILE A 9 6.61 -22.20 -23.39
C ILE A 9 7.31 -23.36 -22.66
N GLU A 10 8.36 -23.06 -21.90
CA GLU A 10 9.23 -24.08 -21.31
C GLU A 10 8.63 -24.72 -20.05
N THR A 11 7.61 -24.13 -19.42
CA THR A 11 6.97 -24.74 -18.24
C THR A 11 5.44 -24.73 -18.28
N PRO A 12 4.76 -25.73 -17.67
CA PRO A 12 3.30 -25.70 -17.49
C PRO A 12 2.78 -24.46 -16.75
N LEU A 13 3.61 -23.82 -15.92
CA LEU A 13 3.27 -22.60 -15.20
C LEU A 13 3.10 -21.41 -16.16
N ASP A 14 3.87 -21.35 -17.25
CA ASP A 14 3.83 -20.27 -18.25
C ASP A 14 2.53 -20.27 -19.07
N ARG A 15 1.78 -21.38 -19.04
CA ARG A 15 0.45 -21.50 -19.68
C ARG A 15 -0.67 -20.94 -18.81
N LEU A 16 -0.38 -20.63 -17.55
CA LEU A 16 -1.36 -20.13 -16.60
C LEU A 16 -1.38 -18.60 -16.62
N LYS A 17 -2.58 -18.03 -16.59
CA LYS A 17 -2.75 -16.61 -16.28
C LYS A 17 -2.61 -16.43 -14.77
N VAL A 18 -1.61 -15.64 -14.34
CA VAL A 18 -1.34 -15.36 -12.93
C VAL A 18 -1.75 -13.94 -12.58
N GLU A 19 -2.48 -13.80 -11.48
CA GLU A 19 -2.87 -12.52 -10.89
C GLU A 19 -2.38 -12.50 -9.44
N ASP A 20 -1.46 -11.58 -9.12
CA ASP A 20 -0.89 -11.41 -7.79
C ASP A 20 -1.70 -10.36 -7.01
N CYS A 21 -2.19 -10.75 -5.84
CA CYS A 21 -2.96 -9.91 -4.94
C CYS A 21 -2.27 -9.86 -3.58
N TRP A 22 -2.51 -8.81 -2.79
CA TRP A 22 -1.86 -8.68 -1.47
C TRP A 22 -2.25 -9.78 -0.46
N TRP A 23 -3.31 -10.56 -0.73
CA TRP A 23 -3.77 -11.68 0.10
C TRP A 23 -3.44 -13.07 -0.48
N GLY A 24 -2.76 -13.16 -1.63
CA GLY A 24 -2.42 -14.42 -2.28
C GLY A 24 -2.36 -14.33 -3.80
N LYS A 25 -2.15 -15.47 -4.44
CA LYS A 25 -2.07 -15.58 -5.92
C LYS A 25 -3.27 -16.30 -6.48
N PHE A 26 -3.74 -15.84 -7.63
CA PHE A 26 -4.69 -16.56 -8.46
C PHE A 26 -4.00 -17.11 -9.71
N TYR A 27 -4.26 -18.37 -9.99
CA TYR A 27 -3.80 -19.07 -11.18
C TYR A 27 -5.01 -19.52 -11.97
N GLN A 28 -5.07 -19.16 -13.25
CA GLN A 28 -6.17 -19.52 -14.13
C GLN A 28 -5.68 -20.29 -15.34
N GLY A 29 -6.32 -21.41 -15.64
CA GLY A 29 -5.96 -22.26 -16.77
C GLY A 29 -6.85 -23.49 -16.89
N THR A 30 -6.44 -24.43 -17.73
CA THR A 30 -7.10 -25.73 -17.81
C THR A 30 -6.72 -26.60 -16.61
N GLN A 31 -7.52 -27.64 -16.35
CA GLN A 31 -7.22 -28.62 -15.32
C GLN A 31 -5.86 -29.29 -15.53
N ALA A 32 -5.50 -29.61 -16.78
CA ALA A 32 -4.21 -30.22 -17.12
C ALA A 32 -3.04 -29.28 -16.84
N ASP A 33 -3.18 -27.98 -17.15
CA ASP A 33 -2.12 -27.01 -16.90
C ASP A 33 -1.91 -26.77 -15.39
N LEU A 34 -3.00 -26.68 -14.61
CA LEU A 34 -2.93 -26.47 -13.16
C LEU A 34 -2.32 -27.67 -12.42
N ILE A 35 -2.64 -28.90 -12.85
CA ILE A 35 -2.03 -30.13 -12.32
C ILE A 35 -0.57 -30.22 -12.78
N GLY A 36 -0.29 -29.95 -14.06
CA GLY A 36 1.06 -29.97 -14.63
C GLY A 36 1.99 -28.95 -13.98
N ALA A 37 1.46 -27.83 -13.51
CA ALA A 37 2.17 -26.83 -12.73
C ALA A 37 2.39 -27.23 -11.25
N GLY A 38 1.85 -28.36 -10.81
CA GLY A 38 1.98 -28.85 -9.44
C GLY A 38 1.18 -28.06 -8.40
N LEU A 39 0.24 -27.21 -8.83
CA LEU A 39 -0.52 -26.34 -7.92
C LEU A 39 -1.64 -27.10 -7.19
N VAL A 40 -2.21 -28.12 -7.83
CA VAL A 40 -3.38 -28.85 -7.36
C VAL A 40 -3.35 -30.30 -7.84
N LYS A 41 -4.12 -31.17 -7.18
CA LYS A 41 -4.31 -32.57 -7.57
C LYS A 41 -5.65 -32.78 -8.28
N LEU A 42 -5.75 -33.88 -9.04
CA LEU A 42 -6.94 -34.23 -9.81
C LEU A 42 -8.19 -34.33 -8.92
N GLU A 43 -8.05 -34.97 -7.76
CA GLU A 43 -9.12 -35.21 -6.79
C GLU A 43 -9.59 -33.94 -6.06
N TRP A 44 -8.91 -32.80 -6.25
CA TRP A 44 -9.27 -31.53 -5.61
C TRP A 44 -10.29 -30.72 -6.42
N PHE A 45 -10.48 -31.04 -7.70
CA PHE A 45 -11.36 -30.28 -8.57
C PHE A 45 -12.85 -30.44 -8.21
N PRO A 46 -13.69 -29.42 -8.47
CA PRO A 46 -15.14 -29.51 -8.29
C PRO A 46 -15.74 -30.67 -9.10
N GLY A 47 -16.64 -31.46 -8.52
CA GLY A 47 -17.19 -32.64 -9.18
C GLY A 47 -18.07 -33.52 -8.29
N PRO A 48 -18.35 -34.76 -8.71
CA PRO A 48 -19.13 -35.72 -7.92
C PRO A 48 -18.49 -35.97 -6.55
N GLY A 49 -19.21 -35.67 -5.47
CA GLY A 49 -18.71 -35.78 -4.08
C GLY A 49 -18.18 -34.47 -3.47
N THR A 50 -18.09 -33.39 -4.25
CA THR A 50 -17.72 -32.04 -3.77
C THR A 50 -18.75 -31.00 -4.22
N ALA A 51 -18.52 -29.70 -3.97
CA ALA A 51 -19.41 -28.68 -4.50
C ALA A 51 -19.29 -28.59 -6.02
N LYS A 52 -20.41 -28.33 -6.72
CA LYS A 52 -20.47 -28.32 -8.18
C LYS A 52 -19.52 -27.32 -8.85
N THR A 53 -19.24 -26.19 -8.20
CA THR A 53 -18.53 -25.06 -8.82
C THR A 53 -17.30 -24.62 -8.05
N ALA A 54 -17.08 -25.10 -6.83
CA ALA A 54 -15.95 -24.69 -6.02
C ALA A 54 -15.55 -25.73 -4.97
N THR A 55 -14.25 -25.86 -4.75
CA THR A 55 -13.67 -26.71 -3.70
C THR A 55 -12.71 -25.90 -2.84
N ARG A 56 -12.59 -26.29 -1.57
CA ARG A 56 -11.63 -25.71 -0.63
C ARG A 56 -10.75 -26.82 -0.12
N ILE A 57 -9.45 -26.58 -0.08
CA ILE A 57 -8.43 -27.53 0.33
C ILE A 57 -7.65 -26.91 1.47
N ALA A 58 -7.59 -27.60 2.59
CA ALA A 58 -6.90 -27.16 3.78
C ALA A 58 -6.15 -28.33 4.43
N ILE A 59 -5.23 -28.00 5.34
CA ILE A 59 -4.55 -29.02 6.14
C ILE A 59 -5.55 -29.60 7.15
N VAL A 60 -5.70 -30.92 7.12
CA VAL A 60 -6.50 -31.74 8.04
C VAL A 60 -5.63 -32.93 8.45
N ASP A 61 -5.32 -33.04 9.74
CA ASP A 61 -4.43 -34.07 10.30
C ASP A 61 -3.04 -34.09 9.65
N GLY A 62 -2.49 -32.91 9.35
CA GLY A 62 -1.17 -32.76 8.73
C GLY A 62 -1.15 -32.92 7.21
N GLU A 63 -2.27 -33.27 6.57
CA GLU A 63 -2.34 -33.50 5.13
C GLU A 63 -3.28 -32.50 4.44
N MET A 64 -2.94 -32.08 3.21
CA MET A 64 -3.82 -31.25 2.38
C MET A 64 -5.01 -32.08 1.87
N LYS A 65 -6.21 -31.78 2.37
CA LYS A 65 -7.44 -32.51 2.07
C LYS A 65 -8.54 -31.55 1.62
N VAL A 66 -9.42 -32.06 0.76
CA VAL A 66 -10.64 -31.35 0.36
C VAL A 66 -11.58 -31.24 1.56
N LEU A 67 -12.01 -30.02 1.88
CA LEU A 67 -12.98 -29.79 2.93
C LEU A 67 -14.36 -30.29 2.49
N PRO A 68 -15.11 -30.95 3.40
CA PRO A 68 -16.49 -31.35 3.12
C PRO A 68 -17.36 -30.18 2.68
N LEU A 69 -18.34 -30.48 1.82
CA LEU A 69 -19.32 -29.49 1.34
C LEU A 69 -20.00 -28.79 2.53
N GLY A 70 -20.10 -27.46 2.47
CA GLY A 70 -20.72 -26.65 3.53
C GLY A 70 -19.84 -26.37 4.75
N ARG A 71 -18.73 -27.10 4.93
CA ARG A 71 -17.78 -26.82 6.02
C ARG A 71 -16.95 -25.58 5.70
N MET A 72 -16.94 -24.64 6.64
CA MET A 72 -16.05 -23.48 6.58
C MET A 72 -14.66 -23.87 7.08
N ALA A 73 -13.62 -23.31 6.45
CA ALA A 73 -12.26 -23.47 6.93
C ALA A 73 -12.12 -22.76 8.29
N THR A 74 -11.49 -23.43 9.26
CA THR A 74 -11.15 -22.80 10.54
C THR A 74 -10.13 -21.68 10.33
N ARG A 75 -9.96 -20.80 11.32
CA ARG A 75 -8.95 -19.74 11.27
C ARG A 75 -7.54 -20.31 11.07
N GLU A 76 -7.21 -21.37 11.78
CA GLU A 76 -5.91 -22.06 11.64
C GLU A 76 -5.70 -22.59 10.22
N GLN A 77 -6.74 -23.18 9.61
CA GLN A 77 -6.70 -23.66 8.23
C GLN A 77 -6.52 -22.53 7.21
N GLN A 78 -7.07 -21.34 7.49
CA GLN A 78 -6.86 -20.17 6.65
C GLN A 78 -5.42 -19.66 6.76
N GLU A 79 -4.87 -19.61 7.97
CA GLU A 79 -3.51 -19.13 8.25
C GLU A 79 -2.42 -20.06 7.69
N LYS A 80 -2.69 -21.37 7.62
CA LYS A 80 -1.75 -22.40 7.15
C LYS A 80 -1.76 -22.66 5.64
N GLY A 81 -2.42 -21.80 4.84
CA GLY A 81 -2.39 -21.91 3.38
C GLY A 81 -3.61 -22.62 2.78
N LEU A 82 -4.79 -22.01 2.95
CA LEU A 82 -6.02 -22.46 2.29
C LEU A 82 -5.93 -22.28 0.77
N VAL A 83 -6.17 -23.37 0.04
CA VAL A 83 -6.33 -23.35 -1.42
C VAL A 83 -7.82 -23.39 -1.77
N LYS A 84 -8.25 -22.54 -2.71
CA LYS A 84 -9.63 -22.56 -3.23
C LYS A 84 -9.59 -22.77 -4.73
N ILE A 85 -10.37 -23.72 -5.23
CA ILE A 85 -10.50 -23.98 -6.67
C ILE A 85 -11.92 -23.60 -7.07
N PHE A 86 -12.05 -22.79 -8.12
CA PHE A 86 -13.32 -22.37 -8.68
C PHE A 86 -13.39 -22.81 -10.13
N GLN A 87 -14.54 -23.34 -10.55
CA GLN A 87 -14.83 -23.56 -11.95
C GLN A 87 -15.33 -22.25 -12.56
N ALA A 88 -14.52 -21.65 -13.44
CA ALA A 88 -14.89 -20.42 -14.15
C ALA A 88 -15.70 -20.71 -15.42
N SER A 89 -15.40 -21.84 -16.09
CA SER A 89 -16.16 -22.36 -17.22
C SER A 89 -16.00 -23.88 -17.32
N LYS A 90 -16.59 -24.52 -18.33
CA LYS A 90 -16.53 -25.99 -18.50
C LYS A 90 -15.09 -26.54 -18.45
N ASN A 91 -14.12 -25.82 -19.01
CA ASN A 91 -12.72 -26.26 -19.13
C ASN A 91 -11.71 -25.32 -18.45
N VAL A 92 -12.19 -24.29 -17.74
CA VAL A 92 -11.32 -23.27 -17.12
C VAL A 92 -11.58 -23.21 -15.63
N PHE A 93 -10.50 -23.25 -14.87
CA PHE A 93 -10.50 -23.19 -13.42
C PHE A 93 -9.64 -22.03 -12.93
N LYS A 94 -10.03 -21.47 -11.78
CA LYS A 94 -9.28 -20.44 -11.05
C LYS A 94 -8.87 -21.04 -9.70
N VAL A 95 -7.57 -21.13 -9.44
CA VAL A 95 -6.99 -21.59 -8.17
C VAL A 95 -6.48 -20.39 -7.41
N HIS A 96 -6.98 -20.20 -6.20
CA HIS A 96 -6.50 -19.20 -5.27
C HIS A 96 -5.64 -19.87 -4.21
N ILE A 97 -4.39 -19.44 -4.08
CA ILE A 97 -3.47 -19.85 -3.02
C ILE A 97 -3.27 -18.64 -2.12
N ALA A 98 -3.82 -18.69 -0.90
CA ALA A 98 -3.63 -17.63 0.08
C ALA A 98 -2.17 -17.60 0.56
N TYR A 99 -1.62 -16.40 0.76
CA TYR A 99 -0.35 -16.27 1.46
C TYR A 99 -0.50 -16.69 2.91
N SER A 100 0.57 -17.26 3.48
CA SER A 100 0.61 -17.49 4.91
C SER A 100 0.61 -16.15 5.65
N ARG A 101 0.20 -16.17 6.92
CA ARG A 101 0.24 -14.97 7.76
C ARG A 101 1.64 -14.36 7.83
N GLU A 102 2.66 -15.20 7.96
CA GLU A 102 4.07 -14.78 7.98
C GLU A 102 4.49 -14.10 6.66
N GLN A 103 4.04 -14.62 5.51
CA GLN A 103 4.30 -13.99 4.22
C GLN A 103 3.61 -12.63 4.11
N ILE A 104 2.36 -12.51 4.54
CA ILE A 104 1.62 -11.25 4.55
C ILE A 104 2.31 -10.24 5.47
N GLU A 105 2.70 -10.64 6.69
CA GLU A 105 3.41 -9.79 7.64
C GLU A 105 4.75 -9.32 7.08
N ARG A 106 5.51 -10.21 6.43
CA ARG A 106 6.78 -9.87 5.79
C ARG A 106 6.62 -8.90 4.62
N GLU A 107 5.63 -9.11 3.75
CA GLU A 107 5.34 -8.21 2.63
C GLU A 107 4.83 -6.85 3.12
N ASN A 108 3.96 -6.83 4.14
CA ASN A 108 3.50 -5.60 4.76
C ASN A 108 4.65 -4.82 5.39
N PHE A 109 5.54 -5.51 6.11
CA PHE A 109 6.74 -4.89 6.69
C PHE A 109 7.65 -4.28 5.62
N LYS A 110 7.86 -5.00 4.51
CA LYS A 110 8.64 -4.50 3.37
C LYS A 110 8.00 -3.26 2.74
N ARG A 111 6.69 -3.30 2.49
CA ARG A 111 5.94 -2.15 1.93
C ARG A 111 5.97 -0.94 2.86
N GLU A 112 5.88 -1.17 4.16
CA GLU A 112 5.96 -0.10 5.16
C GLU A 112 7.33 0.59 5.11
N ILE A 113 8.41 -0.20 5.04
CA ILE A 113 9.77 0.32 4.87
C ILE A 113 9.88 1.14 3.58
N GLU A 114 9.43 0.60 2.45
CA GLU A 114 9.48 1.29 1.16
C GLU A 114 8.69 2.61 1.19
N ARG A 115 7.49 2.59 1.78
CA ARG A 115 6.65 3.79 1.95
C ARG A 115 7.38 4.85 2.76
N GLN A 116 8.02 4.47 3.86
CA GLN A 116 8.73 5.41 4.73
C GLN A 116 9.98 5.99 4.08
N HIS A 117 10.72 5.18 3.33
CA HIS A 117 11.83 5.69 2.52
C HIS A 117 11.34 6.70 1.49
N ALA A 118 10.21 6.38 0.83
CA ALA A 118 9.60 7.30 -0.12
C ALA A 118 9.12 8.58 0.56
N ASP A 119 8.52 8.50 1.75
CA ASP A 119 8.02 9.65 2.50
C ASP A 119 9.16 10.51 3.05
N LYS A 120 10.21 9.91 3.62
CA LYS A 120 11.44 10.62 4.03
C LYS A 120 12.07 11.33 2.84
N LYS A 121 12.27 10.60 1.73
CA LYS A 121 12.83 11.17 0.49
C LYS A 121 11.97 12.33 -0.02
N ARG A 122 10.65 12.15 -0.07
CA ARG A 122 9.71 13.20 -0.50
C ARG A 122 9.77 14.41 0.42
N ALA A 123 9.85 14.22 1.74
CA ALA A 123 9.95 15.33 2.70
C ALA A 123 11.26 16.13 2.52
N LEU A 124 12.38 15.44 2.28
CA LEU A 124 13.66 16.08 2.00
C LEU A 124 13.67 16.80 0.63
N GLU A 125 13.05 16.20 -0.39
CA GLU A 125 12.94 16.80 -1.72
C GLU A 125 11.98 17.99 -1.76
N ALA A 126 10.93 17.97 -0.94
CA ALA A 126 9.95 19.03 -0.79
C ALA A 126 10.41 20.18 0.10
N ALA A 127 11.57 20.07 0.76
CA ALA A 127 12.15 21.18 1.49
C ALA A 127 12.45 22.33 0.50
N ALA A 128 11.93 23.52 0.79
CA ALA A 128 12.14 24.69 -0.06
C ALA A 128 13.63 24.99 -0.22
N LYS A 129 14.08 25.10 -1.47
CA LYS A 129 15.48 25.36 -1.85
C LYS A 129 15.74 26.83 -2.13
N SER A 130 14.68 27.62 -2.26
CA SER A 130 14.75 29.07 -2.46
C SER A 130 13.69 29.81 -1.62
N PRO A 131 13.91 31.10 -1.32
CA PRO A 131 12.90 31.95 -0.70
C PRO A 131 11.57 31.97 -1.46
N GLY A 132 11.60 31.96 -2.79
CA GLY A 132 10.38 31.96 -3.62
C GLY A 132 9.59 30.66 -3.50
N GLU A 133 10.26 29.51 -3.47
CA GLU A 133 9.61 28.21 -3.19
C GLU A 133 8.98 28.18 -1.79
N PHE A 134 9.69 28.71 -0.79
CA PHE A 134 9.18 28.80 0.57
C PHE A 134 7.92 29.67 0.65
N LEU A 135 7.93 30.86 0.06
CA LEU A 135 6.78 31.77 0.04
C LEU A 135 5.58 31.14 -0.68
N HIS A 136 5.81 30.50 -1.82
CA HIS A 136 4.75 29.80 -2.56
C HIS A 136 4.11 28.69 -1.72
N ASP A 137 4.92 27.85 -1.06
CA ASP A 137 4.41 26.77 -0.21
C ASP A 137 3.69 27.30 1.03
N GLN A 138 4.24 28.32 1.70
CA GLN A 138 3.60 28.96 2.86
C GLN A 138 2.28 29.63 2.48
N LYS A 139 2.22 30.37 1.38
CA LYS A 139 0.98 30.96 0.85
C LYS A 139 -0.09 29.88 0.66
N ARG A 140 0.26 28.74 0.06
CA ARG A 140 -0.68 27.62 -0.14
C ARG A 140 -1.20 27.07 1.19
N VAL A 141 -0.31 26.85 2.16
CA VAL A 141 -0.68 26.33 3.49
C VAL A 141 -1.56 27.32 4.25
N ILE A 142 -1.16 28.59 4.30
CA ILE A 142 -1.89 29.66 4.98
C ILE A 142 -3.27 29.83 4.36
N LYS A 143 -3.36 29.88 3.02
CA LYS A 143 -4.65 29.95 2.32
C LYS A 143 -5.57 28.78 2.69
N GLY A 144 -5.07 27.55 2.70
CA GLY A 144 -5.88 26.39 3.07
C GLY A 144 -6.39 26.45 4.52
N LEU A 145 -5.57 26.90 5.47
CA LEU A 145 -5.99 27.10 6.86
C LEU A 145 -7.03 28.21 7.00
N LEU A 146 -6.82 29.34 6.31
CA LEU A 146 -7.74 30.48 6.34
C LEU A 146 -9.08 30.13 5.69
N GLU A 147 -9.12 29.30 4.65
CA GLU A 147 -10.37 28.79 4.07
C GLU A 147 -11.17 27.94 5.09
N VAL A 148 -10.51 27.12 5.89
CA VAL A 148 -11.16 26.37 6.98
C VAL A 148 -11.75 27.34 8.01
N VAL A 149 -10.99 28.35 8.42
CA VAL A 149 -11.46 29.39 9.34
C VAL A 149 -12.64 30.16 8.75
N PHE A 150 -12.55 30.58 7.49
CA PHE A 150 -13.62 31.34 6.82
C PHE A 150 -14.92 30.55 6.72
N ASN A 151 -14.83 29.23 6.50
CA ASN A 151 -16.00 28.37 6.50
C ASN A 151 -16.75 28.39 7.83
N HIS A 152 -16.08 28.63 8.96
CA HIS A 152 -16.78 28.80 10.25
C HIS A 152 -17.59 30.09 10.31
N PHE A 153 -17.14 31.18 9.68
CA PHE A 153 -17.91 32.43 9.60
C PHE A 153 -19.16 32.30 8.71
N ARG A 154 -19.08 31.46 7.67
CA ARG A 154 -20.18 31.25 6.72
C ARG A 154 -21.21 30.22 7.18
N ARG A 155 -20.86 29.37 8.15
CA ARG A 155 -21.78 28.34 8.66
C ARG A 155 -22.85 28.99 9.54
N ALA A 156 -24.06 28.45 9.40
CA ALA A 156 -25.16 28.72 10.31
C ALA A 156 -25.34 27.48 11.19
N ASP A 157 -24.73 27.49 12.37
CA ASP A 157 -24.79 26.36 13.31
C ASP A 157 -25.84 26.66 14.39
N ASN A 158 -26.75 25.70 14.62
CA ASN A 158 -27.85 25.81 15.59
C ASN A 158 -28.75 27.06 15.41
N GLY A 159 -28.87 27.57 14.18
CA GLY A 159 -29.68 28.75 13.86
C GLY A 159 -29.00 30.10 14.13
N PHE A 160 -27.78 30.12 14.66
CA PHE A 160 -26.96 31.32 14.76
C PHE A 160 -26.07 31.47 13.53
N HIS A 161 -25.93 32.70 13.04
CA HIS A 161 -25.01 33.01 11.95
C HIS A 161 -24.38 34.38 12.18
N TYR A 162 -23.20 34.58 11.57
CA TYR A 162 -22.58 35.91 11.55
C TYR A 162 -23.34 36.85 10.62
N SER A 163 -23.30 38.16 10.91
CA SER A 163 -23.87 39.15 10.00
C SER A 163 -23.04 39.23 8.71
N LYS A 164 -23.65 39.76 7.65
CA LYS A 164 -22.98 39.88 6.35
C LYS A 164 -21.72 40.75 6.46
N GLU A 165 -21.77 41.82 7.24
CA GLU A 165 -20.67 42.75 7.47
C GLU A 165 -19.49 42.05 8.16
N VAL A 166 -19.76 41.16 9.12
CA VAL A 166 -18.71 40.38 9.79
C VAL A 166 -18.07 39.38 8.82
N ILE A 167 -18.85 38.76 7.94
CA ILE A 167 -18.33 37.84 6.91
C ILE A 167 -17.45 38.60 5.91
N GLU A 168 -17.87 39.80 5.47
CA GLU A 168 -17.06 40.65 4.59
C GLU A 168 -15.76 41.09 5.26
N GLN A 169 -15.81 41.57 6.50
CA GLN A 169 -14.61 41.91 7.28
C GLN A 169 -13.65 40.72 7.46
N ALA A 170 -14.19 39.54 7.74
CA ALA A 170 -13.37 38.33 7.86
C ALA A 170 -12.70 37.96 6.53
N ASN A 171 -13.40 38.17 5.40
CA ASN A 171 -12.82 37.93 4.08
C ASN A 171 -11.68 38.91 3.77
N ASP A 172 -11.87 40.20 4.06
CA ASP A 172 -10.84 41.22 3.83
C ASP A 172 -9.57 40.93 4.64
N LEU A 173 -9.72 40.60 5.93
CA LEU A 173 -8.59 40.19 6.77
C LEU A 173 -7.86 38.94 6.25
N ILE A 174 -8.60 37.99 5.67
CA ILE A 174 -8.01 36.79 5.07
C ILE A 174 -7.20 37.16 3.82
N CYS A 175 -7.72 38.04 2.97
CA CYS A 175 -6.99 38.54 1.81
C CYS A 175 -5.68 39.22 2.23
N ASP A 176 -5.74 40.14 3.21
CA ASP A 176 -4.55 40.84 3.74
C ASP A 176 -3.49 39.85 4.27
N LEU A 177 -3.92 38.81 4.98
CA LEU A 177 -3.01 37.77 5.50
C LEU A 177 -2.39 36.92 4.38
N ILE A 178 -3.11 36.67 3.30
CA ILE A 178 -2.58 35.94 2.13
C ILE A 178 -1.56 36.81 1.38
N GLU A 179 -1.84 38.10 1.20
CA GLU A 179 -0.90 39.05 0.59
C GLU A 179 0.38 39.16 1.42
N LEU A 180 0.26 39.26 2.75
CA LEU A 180 1.41 39.28 3.65
C LEU A 180 2.26 37.99 3.55
N ALA A 181 1.61 36.84 3.32
CA ALA A 181 2.30 35.57 3.11
C ALA A 181 2.99 35.46 1.75
N GLU A 182 2.53 36.21 0.74
CA GLU A 182 3.11 36.25 -0.60
C GLU A 182 4.31 37.20 -0.68
N ASP A 183 4.16 38.41 -0.15
CA ASP A 183 5.14 39.49 -0.26
C ASP A 183 6.03 39.66 0.98
N GLY A 184 5.84 38.78 1.98
CA GLY A 184 6.59 38.79 3.22
C GLY A 184 8.09 38.63 3.00
N LYS A 185 8.89 39.39 3.77
CA LYS A 185 10.35 39.21 3.80
C LYS A 185 10.71 37.96 4.58
N VAL A 186 11.25 36.96 3.90
CA VAL A 186 11.74 35.72 4.50
C VAL A 186 13.27 35.66 4.46
N TYR A 187 13.86 35.03 5.48
CA TYR A 187 15.30 34.88 5.60
C TYR A 187 15.64 33.41 5.79
N PHE A 188 16.67 32.94 5.10
CA PHE A 188 17.19 31.60 5.32
C PHE A 188 17.98 31.57 6.63
N ASP A 189 17.60 30.67 7.53
CA ASP A 189 18.30 30.41 8.78
C ASP A 189 18.84 28.98 8.73
N GLN A 190 20.16 28.87 8.62
CA GLN A 190 20.84 27.57 8.52
C GLN A 190 20.62 26.69 9.74
N LYS A 191 20.52 27.27 10.95
CA LYS A 191 20.28 26.47 12.17
C LYS A 191 18.86 25.92 12.16
N ARG A 192 17.87 26.71 11.76
CA ARG A 192 16.49 26.23 11.60
C ARG A 192 16.36 25.17 10.52
N HIS A 193 17.08 25.33 9.41
CA HIS A 193 17.12 24.32 8.37
C HIS A 193 17.70 23.00 8.89
N GLN A 194 18.80 23.05 9.65
CA GLN A 194 19.36 21.85 10.27
C GLN A 194 18.37 21.19 11.23
N HIS A 195 17.70 21.96 12.09
CA HIS A 195 16.66 21.43 12.98
C HIS A 195 15.51 20.75 12.22
N PHE A 196 15.09 21.29 11.07
CA PHE A 196 14.08 20.63 10.23
C PHE A 196 14.58 19.29 9.69
N MET A 197 15.82 19.24 9.20
CA MET A 197 16.42 18.00 8.70
C MET A 197 16.54 16.95 9.82
N ASP A 198 16.96 17.39 11.02
CA ASP A 198 17.07 16.53 12.20
C ASP A 198 15.69 15.99 12.63
N ASP A 199 14.63 16.81 12.60
CA ASP A 199 13.26 16.38 12.93
C ASP A 199 12.70 15.36 11.91
N VAL A 200 13.00 15.53 10.62
CA VAL A 200 12.66 14.54 9.59
C VAL A 200 13.39 13.22 9.84
N GLU A 201 14.66 13.27 10.24
CA GLU A 201 15.46 12.10 10.60
C GLU A 201 14.94 11.42 11.88
N GLU A 202 14.68 12.19 12.93
CA GLU A 202 14.19 11.69 14.22
C GLU A 202 12.82 11.02 14.08
N LYS A 203 11.90 11.62 13.32
CA LYS A 203 10.59 11.02 13.04
C LYS A 203 10.70 9.69 12.32
N ALA A 204 11.62 9.57 11.37
CA ALA A 204 11.88 8.31 10.68
C ALA A 204 12.45 7.26 11.65
N VAL A 205 13.36 7.64 12.54
CA VAL A 205 13.95 6.73 13.53
C VAL A 205 12.92 6.26 14.56
N LYS A 206 12.11 7.18 15.08
CA LYS A 206 11.09 6.89 16.09
C LYS A 206 9.98 5.98 15.58
N ALA A 207 9.63 6.08 14.30
CA ALA A 207 8.65 5.20 13.70
C ALA A 207 9.10 3.71 13.75
N HIS A 208 10.39 3.44 13.53
CA HIS A 208 10.94 2.08 13.55
C HIS A 208 12.38 2.02 14.12
N PRO A 209 12.52 1.89 15.44
CA PRO A 209 13.84 1.84 16.09
C PRO A 209 14.66 0.62 15.67
N GLU A 210 14.02 -0.54 15.47
CA GLU A 210 14.69 -1.79 15.08
C GLU A 210 15.30 -1.72 13.68
N PHE A 211 14.60 -1.10 12.72
CA PHE A 211 15.08 -0.92 11.36
C PHE A 211 16.21 0.12 11.30
N SER A 212 16.07 1.20 12.06
CA SER A 212 17.11 2.24 12.17
C SER A 212 18.40 1.67 12.77
N ALA A 213 18.28 0.81 13.77
CA ALA A 213 19.41 0.08 14.34
C ALA A 213 20.07 -0.88 13.33
N PHE A 214 19.28 -1.60 12.54
CA PHE A 214 19.78 -2.48 11.48
C PHE A 214 20.55 -1.71 10.39
N MET A 215 19.99 -0.59 9.91
CA MET A 215 20.63 0.27 8.89
C MET A 215 21.91 0.92 9.42
N ALA A 216 21.90 1.40 10.68
CA ALA A 216 23.10 1.94 11.31
C ALA A 216 24.21 0.89 11.43
N ALA A 217 23.87 -0.35 11.79
CA ALA A 217 24.81 -1.46 11.86
C ALA A 217 25.40 -1.83 10.50
N THR A 218 24.57 -1.89 9.44
CA THR A 218 25.04 -2.19 8.08
C THR A 218 25.93 -1.09 7.50
N LEU A 219 25.61 0.19 7.75
CA LEU A 219 26.47 1.32 7.37
C LEU A 219 27.80 1.33 8.11
N ALA A 220 27.82 0.97 9.40
CA ALA A 220 29.04 0.87 10.18
C ALA A 220 29.97 -0.25 9.68
N ILE A 221 29.41 -1.41 9.32
CA ILE A 221 30.15 -2.52 8.73
C ILE A 221 30.72 -2.12 7.35
N GLY A 222 29.94 -1.44 6.51
CA GLY A 222 30.41 -0.97 5.21
C GLY A 222 31.54 0.07 5.29
N LYS A 223 31.53 0.95 6.30
CA LYS A 223 32.62 1.90 6.57
C LYS A 223 33.87 1.25 7.16
N ALA A 224 33.73 0.15 7.89
CA ALA A 224 34.87 -0.60 8.42
C ALA A 224 35.53 -1.50 7.36
N ALA A 225 34.84 -1.77 6.25
CA ALA A 225 35.31 -2.59 5.14
C ALA A 225 35.91 -1.78 3.97
N ALA A 226 35.90 -0.44 4.05
CA ALA A 226 36.48 0.49 3.08
C ALA A 226 37.74 1.14 3.66
#